data_AF-A0A2J6HYQ1-F1
#
_entry.id   AF-A0A2J6HYQ1-F1
#
_cell.length_a   1.000
_cell.length_b   1.000
_cell.length_c   1.000
_cell.angle_alpha   90.00
_cell.angle_beta   90.00
_cell.angle_gamma   90.00
#
_symmetry.space_group_name_H-M   'P 1'
#
loop_
_entity.id
_entity.type
_entity.pdbx_description
1 polymer ?
#
loop_
_entity_poly.entity_id
_entity_poly.type
_entity_poly.pdbx_seq_one_letter_code
_entity_poly.pdbx_strand_id
1 'polypeptide(L)' 'IRGKVTKFNSKIMNRNWIHLQDGTGNSGGFDFTATTSDEVNVGDIITIEGVITLEKDFGAGYFYDIIMESGKVIN' A
#
# COMPACT_ATOMS: atom_id res chain seq x y z
N ILE A 1 -9.07 2.80 -3.13
CA ILE A 1 -9.10 2.26 -1.73
C ILE A 1 -8.95 3.42 -0.77
N ARG A 2 -9.69 3.44 0.35
CA ARG A 2 -9.54 4.43 1.40
C ARG A 2 -9.12 3.73 2.70
N GLY A 3 -8.10 4.22 3.36
CA GLY A 3 -7.58 3.59 4.58
C GLY A 3 -6.61 4.49 5.34
N LYS A 4 -6.31 4.08 6.57
CA LYS A 4 -5.29 4.71 7.40
C LYS A 4 -3.92 4.15 7.06
N VAL A 5 -2.95 5.03 6.83
CA VAL A 5 -1.55 4.66 6.64
C VAL A 5 -0.98 4.14 7.95
N THR A 6 -0.57 2.88 7.98
CA THR A 6 0.04 2.25 9.17
C THR A 6 1.55 2.11 9.04
N LYS A 7 2.07 2.09 7.82
CA LYS A 7 3.51 2.09 7.53
C LYS A 7 3.79 2.82 6.22
N PHE A 8 4.90 3.55 6.20
CA PHE A 8 5.45 4.20 5.01
C PHE A 8 6.95 3.92 4.94
N ASN A 9 7.41 3.35 3.82
CA ASN A 9 8.83 3.18 3.53
C ASN A 9 9.14 3.85 2.19
N SER A 10 9.95 4.90 2.20
CA SER A 10 10.28 5.65 0.98
C SER A 10 11.49 5.07 0.25
N LYS A 11 11.54 5.30 -1.06
CA LYS A 11 12.71 5.05 -1.93
C LYS A 11 13.20 3.59 -1.98
N ILE A 12 12.33 2.62 -1.73
CA ILE A 12 12.64 1.20 -1.95
C ILE A 12 12.32 0.87 -3.40
N MET A 13 13.32 0.42 -4.16
CA MET A 13 13.20 0.13 -5.62
C MET A 13 12.66 1.34 -6.41
N ASN A 14 13.10 2.57 -6.09
CA ASN A 14 12.61 3.82 -6.69
C ASN A 14 11.10 4.07 -6.51
N ARG A 15 10.48 3.48 -5.48
CA ARG A 15 9.06 3.63 -5.15
C ARG A 15 8.89 3.89 -3.65
N ASN A 16 7.79 4.53 -3.29
CA ASN A 16 7.34 4.59 -1.90
C ASN A 16 6.35 3.45 -1.67
N TRP A 17 6.46 2.80 -0.51
CA TRP A 17 5.64 1.66 -0.12
C TRP A 17 4.78 2.05 1.06
N ILE A 18 3.49 1.81 0.94
CA ILE A 18 2.50 2.11 1.97
C ILE A 18 1.75 0.85 2.38
N HIS A 19 1.48 0.76 3.67
CA HIS A 19 0.56 -0.19 4.25
C HIS A 19 -0.69 0.56 4.70
N LEU A 20 -1.86 0.08 4.29
CA LEU A 20 -3.15 0.70 4.54
C LEU A 20 -4.06 -0.25 5.31
N GLN A 21 -4.73 0.27 6.32
CA GLN A 21 -5.79 -0.44 7.04
C GLN A 21 -7.10 0.32 6.93
N ASP A 22 -8.15 -0.36 6.47
CA ASP A 22 -9.50 0.20 6.35
C ASP A 22 -10.43 -0.21 7.51
N GLY A 23 -9.92 -0.99 8.47
CA GLY A 23 -10.67 -1.48 9.63
C GLY A 23 -11.55 -2.70 9.36
N THR A 24 -11.56 -3.24 8.14
CA THR A 24 -12.36 -4.41 7.78
C THR A 24 -11.55 -5.70 7.93
N GLY A 25 -11.59 -6.32 9.10
CA GLY A 25 -10.91 -7.60 9.32
C GLY A 25 -11.25 -8.22 10.66
N ASN A 26 -12.08 -9.27 10.64
CA ASN A 26 -12.67 -9.90 11.84
C ASN A 26 -11.69 -10.65 12.77
N SER A 27 -10.37 -10.55 12.56
CA SER A 27 -9.36 -11.10 13.48
C SER A 27 -7.99 -10.42 13.30
N GLY A 28 -7.94 -9.09 13.20
CA GLY A 28 -6.67 -8.36 13.38
C GLY A 28 -6.18 -7.48 12.23
N GLY A 29 -7.09 -6.77 11.55
CA GLY A 29 -6.72 -5.67 10.65
C GLY A 29 -6.24 -6.14 9.29
N PHE A 30 -7.03 -5.87 8.27
CA PHE A 30 -6.62 -6.00 6.87
C PHE A 30 -5.45 -5.04 6.59
N ASP A 31 -4.31 -5.57 6.16
CA ASP A 31 -3.11 -4.81 5.79
C ASP A 31 -2.92 -4.85 4.26
N PHE A 32 -3.27 -3.75 3.60
CA PHE A 32 -3.16 -3.62 2.16
C PHE A 32 -1.89 -2.89 1.77
N THR A 33 -1.04 -3.54 0.98
CA THR A 33 0.18 -2.94 0.46
C THR A 33 -0.08 -2.21 -0.86
N ALA A 34 0.44 -1.00 -0.98
CA ALA A 34 0.50 -0.28 -2.25
C ALA A 34 1.86 0.38 -2.45
N THR A 35 2.22 0.61 -3.71
CA THR A 35 3.35 1.45 -4.08
C THR A 35 2.86 2.75 -4.69
N THR A 36 3.59 3.84 -4.49
CA THR A 36 3.25 5.18 -4.99
C THR A 36 4.52 6.01 -5.22
N SER A 37 4.41 7.12 -5.96
CA SER A 37 5.40 8.19 -5.99
C SER A 37 5.13 9.30 -4.97
N ASP A 38 3.94 9.31 -4.38
CA ASP A 38 3.52 10.34 -3.45
C ASP A 38 4.12 10.12 -2.06
N GLU A 39 4.32 11.19 -1.30
CA GLU A 39 4.72 11.13 0.09
C GLU A 39 3.49 11.23 0.98
N VAL A 40 3.42 10.37 2.00
CA VAL A 40 2.33 10.31 2.98
C VAL A 40 2.90 10.12 4.37
N ASN A 41 2.13 10.45 5.41
CA ASN A 41 2.53 10.24 6.79
C ASN A 41 1.81 9.04 7.39
N VAL A 42 2.49 8.33 8.28
CA VAL A 42 1.84 7.32 9.11
C VAL A 42 0.79 8.02 9.97
N GLY A 43 -0.43 7.47 9.96
CA GLY A 43 -1.58 8.05 10.65
C GLY A 43 -2.58 8.74 9.72
N ASP A 44 -2.16 9.13 8.51
CA ASP A 44 -3.03 9.80 7.55
C ASP A 44 -4.15 8.87 7.08
N ILE A 45 -5.34 9.42 6.89
CA ILE A 45 -6.42 8.74 6.18
C ILE A 45 -6.41 9.23 4.74
N ILE A 46 -6.06 8.35 3.82
CA ILE A 46 -5.90 8.68 2.40
C ILE A 46 -6.86 7.87 1.54
N THR A 47 -7.18 8.43 0.38
CA THR A 47 -7.75 7.67 -0.74
C THR A 47 -6.67 7.49 -1.80
N ILE A 48 -6.40 6.24 -2.18
CA ILE A 48 -5.45 5.90 -3.23
C ILE A 48 -6.13 5.11 -4.34
N GLU A 49 -5.77 5.44 -5.58
CA GLU A 49 -6.25 4.76 -6.78
C GLU A 49 -5.06 4.28 -7.61
N GLY A 50 -5.14 3.09 -8.18
CA GLY A 50 -4.06 2.51 -8.96
C GLY A 50 -4.43 1.13 -9.48
N VAL A 51 -3.48 0.52 -10.19
CA VAL A 51 -3.66 -0.81 -10.76
C VAL A 51 -3.44 -1.86 -9.68
N ILE A 52 -4.38 -2.80 -9.55
CA ILE A 52 -4.23 -3.97 -8.71
C ILE A 52 -3.51 -5.07 -9.50
N THR A 53 -2.40 -5.53 -8.96
CA THR A 53 -1.65 -6.69 -9.44
C THR A 53 -1.86 -7.83 -8.45
N LEU A 54 -2.12 -9.03 -8.98
CA LEU A 54 -2.20 -10.27 -8.20
C LEU A 54 -0.93 -11.07 -8.37
N GLU A 55 -0.59 -11.88 -7.36
CA GLU A 55 0.53 -12.83 -7.38
C GLU A 55 1.87 -12.18 -7.79
N LYS A 56 2.14 -11.00 -7.24
CA LYS A 56 3.29 -10.19 -7.62
C LYS A 56 4.56 -10.69 -6.93
N ASP A 57 5.52 -11.13 -7.73
CA ASP A 57 6.88 -11.45 -7.27
C ASP A 57 7.86 -10.31 -7.63
N PHE A 58 8.54 -9.75 -6.62
CA PHE A 58 9.63 -8.79 -6.80
C PHE A 58 11.02 -9.44 -6.68
N GLY A 59 11.09 -10.75 -6.46
CA GLY A 59 12.31 -11.51 -6.19
C GLY A 59 12.79 -11.36 -4.75
N ALA A 60 13.90 -12.04 -4.42
CA ALA A 60 14.54 -11.98 -3.10
C ALA A 60 13.61 -12.27 -1.89
N GLY A 61 12.51 -13.01 -2.11
CA GLY A 61 11.53 -13.36 -1.09
C GLY A 61 10.38 -12.36 -0.92
N TYR A 62 10.30 -11.32 -1.73
CA TYR A 62 9.21 -10.34 -1.71
C TYR A 62 8.08 -10.74 -2.66
N PHE A 63 7.12 -11.51 -2.14
CA PHE A 63 5.92 -11.94 -2.85
C PHE A 63 4.65 -11.36 -2.22
N TYR A 64 3.71 -10.91 -3.05
CA TYR A 64 2.45 -10.30 -2.63
C TYR A 64 1.28 -10.93 -3.40
N ASP A 65 0.33 -11.54 -2.69
CA ASP A 65 -0.89 -12.11 -3.30
C ASP A 65 -1.72 -11.03 -4.01
N ILE A 66 -1.75 -9.82 -3.43
CA ILE A 66 -2.40 -8.64 -3.97
C ILE A 66 -1.59 -7.39 -3.60
N ILE A 67 -1.40 -6.50 -4.57
CA ILE A 67 -0.73 -5.21 -4.36
C ILE A 67 -1.28 -4.17 -5.33
N MET A 68 -1.34 -2.91 -4.90
CA MET A 68 -1.52 -1.80 -5.84
C MET A 68 -0.17 -1.27 -6.32
N GLU A 69 0.04 -1.25 -7.63
CA GLU A 69 1.25 -0.69 -8.23
C GLU A 69 1.03 0.75 -8.71
N SER A 70 2.00 1.63 -8.41
CA SER A 70 2.02 3.03 -8.87
C SER A 70 0.72 3.79 -8.56
N GLY A 71 0.15 3.56 -7.38
CA GLY A 71 -1.05 4.24 -6.93
C GLY A 71 -0.83 5.75 -6.76
N LYS A 72 -1.86 6.52 -7.06
CA LYS A 72 -1.93 7.97 -6.89
C LYS A 72 -2.82 8.29 -5.71
N VAL A 73 -2.33 9.11 -4.79
CA VAL A 73 -3.13 9.66 -3.70
C VAL A 73 -4.02 10.75 -4.26
N ILE A 74 -5.33 10.62 -4.06
CA ILE A 74 -6.37 11.46 -4.71
C ILE A 74 -7.24 12.21 -3.72
N ASN A 75 -6.79 12.36 -2.46
CA ASN A 75 -7.61 12.96 -1.41
C ASN A 75 -8.16 14.34 -1.80
#